data_AF-A0A3B8N8P4-F1
#
_entry.id   AF-A0A3B8N8P4-F1
#
_cell.length_a   1.000
_cell.length_b   1.000
_cell.length_c   1.000
_cell.angle_alpha   90.00
_cell.angle_beta   90.00
_cell.angle_gamma   90.00
#
_symmetry.space_group_name_H-M   'P 1'
#
loop_
_entity.id
_entity.type
_entity.pdbx_description
1 polymer ?
#
loop_
_entity_poly.entity_id
_entity_poly.type
_entity_poly.pdbx_seq_one_letter_code
_entity_poly.pdbx_strand_id
1 'polypeptide(L)'
;MRGCFKKRFSSLFLRKGNATLFVIITLFTLMVASASGRLTVLSVALVRNANSFLHATIKDFTRQSAFSVLEFSCIHDIPLQIELNGFEIESFKKSGVWYVRLEDKNSSEVHACALCISGAH
;
A
#
# COMPACT_ATOMS: atom_id res chain seq x y z
N MET A 1 -14.52 -11.71 73.13
CA MET A 1 -13.87 -10.74 72.22
C MET A 1 -14.31 -11.05 70.79
N ARG A 2 -15.20 -10.24 70.20
CA ARG A 2 -15.60 -10.38 68.79
C ARG A 2 -15.36 -9.03 68.11
N GLY A 3 -14.32 -8.98 67.29
CA GLY A 3 -13.94 -7.83 66.49
C GLY A 3 -14.95 -7.58 65.38
N CYS A 4 -15.47 -6.36 65.36
CA CYS A 4 -16.50 -5.88 64.44
C CYS A 4 -15.82 -5.41 63.14
N PHE A 5 -15.82 -6.24 62.10
CA PHE A 5 -15.48 -5.83 60.73
C PHE A 5 -16.65 -5.04 60.14
N LYS A 6 -16.75 -3.76 60.51
CA LYS A 6 -17.79 -2.85 60.04
C LYS A 6 -17.41 -2.31 58.66
N LYS A 7 -18.14 -2.77 57.64
CA LYS A 7 -18.16 -2.32 56.24
C LYS A 7 -17.89 -0.81 56.12
N ARG A 8 -16.77 -0.46 55.48
CA ARG A 8 -16.43 0.91 55.07
C ARG A 8 -16.75 1.05 53.58
N PHE A 9 -18.03 1.07 53.23
CA PHE A 9 -18.49 1.24 51.85
C PHE A 9 -19.85 1.93 51.81
N SER A 10 -19.97 3.12 52.37
CA SER A 10 -21.18 3.93 52.23
C SER A 10 -20.98 5.35 52.76
N SER A 11 -20.13 6.15 52.11
CA SER A 11 -20.22 7.62 52.21
C SER A 11 -19.39 8.33 51.14
N LEU A 12 -19.53 7.94 49.87
CA LEU A 12 -19.27 8.89 48.78
C LEU A 12 -20.61 9.55 48.48
N PHE A 13 -20.96 10.49 49.36
CA PHE A 13 -22.08 11.41 49.19
C PHE A 13 -21.83 12.19 47.89
N LEU A 14 -22.51 11.77 46.82
CA LEU A 14 -22.61 12.52 45.57
C LEU A 14 -23.34 13.84 45.85
N ARG A 15 -22.57 14.93 46.03
CA ARG A 15 -23.10 16.26 45.77
C ARG A 15 -23.61 16.26 44.33
N LYS A 16 -24.89 16.56 44.13
CA LYS A 16 -25.61 16.49 42.83
C LYS A 16 -24.84 17.14 41.67
N GLY A 17 -24.08 18.20 41.92
CA GLY A 17 -23.22 18.87 40.92
C GLY A 17 -21.92 18.13 40.57
N ASN A 18 -21.31 17.38 41.49
CA ASN A 18 -20.09 16.62 41.21
C ASN A 18 -20.41 15.37 40.39
N ALA A 19 -21.55 14.74 40.63
CA ALA A 19 -22.04 13.60 39.84
C ALA A 19 -22.18 13.95 38.35
N THR A 20 -22.81 15.09 38.07
CA THR A 20 -23.04 15.57 36.70
C THR A 20 -21.72 15.92 35.99
N LEU A 21 -20.76 16.53 36.70
CA LEU A 21 -19.43 16.81 36.15
C LEU A 21 -18.68 15.54 35.74
N PHE A 22 -18.72 14.50 36.56
CA PHE A 22 -18.10 13.21 36.22
C PHE A 22 -18.71 12.59 34.96
N VAL A 23 -20.04 12.64 34.82
CA VAL A 23 -20.74 12.12 33.63
C VAL A 23 -20.38 12.92 32.36
N ILE A 24 -20.26 14.24 32.46
CA ILE A 24 -19.87 15.08 31.32
C ILE A 24 -18.44 14.76 30.88
N ILE A 25 -17.51 14.64 31.83
CA ILE A 25 -16.10 14.34 31.53
C ILE A 25 -15.97 12.95 30.89
N THR A 26 -16.69 11.94 31.39
CA THR A 26 -16.64 10.60 30.80
C THR A 26 -17.28 10.54 29.41
N LEU A 27 -18.37 11.28 29.17
CA LEU A 27 -18.94 11.39 27.83
C LEU A 27 -17.99 12.11 26.86
N PHE A 28 -17.34 13.18 27.31
CA PHE A 28 -16.40 13.94 26.49
C PHE A 28 -15.17 13.10 26.13
N THR A 29 -14.60 12.37 27.10
CA THR A 29 -13.46 11.47 26.82
C THR A 29 -13.84 10.33 25.90
N LEU A 30 -15.04 9.76 26.01
CA LEU A 30 -15.54 8.74 25.09
C LEU A 30 -15.71 9.28 23.67
N MET A 31 -16.18 10.52 23.53
CA MET A 31 -16.35 11.18 22.24
C MET A 31 -14.98 11.49 21.58
N VAL A 32 -14.02 11.98 22.35
CA VAL A 32 -12.64 12.22 21.85
C VAL A 32 -11.92 10.92 21.50
N ALA A 33 -12.09 9.86 22.30
CA ALA A 33 -11.49 8.56 22.04
C ALA A 33 -12.05 7.92 20.76
N SER A 34 -13.37 7.99 20.55
CA SER A 34 -14.01 7.46 19.33
C SER A 34 -13.66 8.26 18.07
N ALA A 35 -13.51 9.59 18.17
CA ALA A 35 -13.02 10.41 17.08
C ALA A 35 -11.56 10.10 16.70
N SER A 36 -10.68 9.99 17.70
CA SER A 36 -9.26 9.67 17.51
C SER A 36 -9.06 8.28 16.89
N GLY A 37 -9.82 7.27 17.34
CA GLY A 37 -9.77 5.91 16.79
C GLY A 37 -10.21 5.83 15.32
N ARG A 38 -11.12 6.71 14.88
CA ARG A 38 -11.51 6.78 13.46
C ARG A 38 -10.43 7.43 12.60
N LEU A 39 -9.76 8.47 13.10
CA LEU A 39 -8.68 9.16 12.40
C LEU A 39 -7.47 8.24 12.14
N THR A 40 -7.10 7.40 13.10
CA THR A 40 -5.98 6.46 12.93
C THR A 40 -6.29 5.34 11.95
N VAL A 41 -7.53 4.85 11.90
CA VAL A 41 -7.94 3.86 10.90
C VAL A 41 -7.94 4.47 9.49
N LEU A 42 -8.43 5.71 9.37
CA LEU A 42 -8.45 6.42 8.08
C LEU A 42 -7.03 6.71 7.57
N SER A 43 -6.10 7.11 8.43
CA SER A 43 -4.72 7.38 8.02
C SER A 43 -4.01 6.12 7.52
N VAL A 44 -4.22 4.98 8.18
CA VAL A 44 -3.67 3.67 7.73
C VAL A 44 -4.27 3.26 6.39
N ALA A 45 -5.58 3.45 6.20
CA ALA A 45 -6.25 3.16 4.92
C ALA A 45 -5.73 4.07 3.79
N LEU A 46 -5.52 5.36 4.07
CA LEU A 46 -5.00 6.32 3.11
C LEU A 46 -3.57 5.98 2.66
N VAL A 47 -2.69 5.63 3.61
CA VAL A 47 -1.31 5.22 3.31
C VAL A 47 -1.29 3.92 2.49
N ARG A 48 -2.14 2.94 2.85
CA ARG A 48 -2.25 1.70 2.06
C ARG A 48 -2.72 1.95 0.64
N ASN A 49 -3.72 2.80 0.45
CA ASN A 49 -4.20 3.17 -0.88
C ASN A 49 -3.15 3.97 -1.66
N ALA A 50 -2.46 4.93 -1.03
CA ALA A 50 -1.41 5.69 -1.68
C ALA A 50 -0.26 4.77 -2.17
N ASN A 51 0.13 3.79 -1.35
CA ASN A 51 1.14 2.81 -1.74
C ASN A 51 0.71 1.92 -2.91
N SER A 52 -0.56 1.50 -2.96
CA SER A 52 -1.04 0.71 -4.11
C SER A 52 -1.10 1.54 -5.40
N PHE A 53 -1.53 2.81 -5.31
CA PHE A 53 -1.51 3.73 -6.45
C PHE A 53 -0.08 4.00 -6.94
N LEU A 54 0.87 4.24 -6.03
CA LEU A 54 2.27 4.44 -6.39
C LEU A 54 2.84 3.20 -7.09
N HIS A 55 2.58 2.01 -6.56
CA HIS A 55 3.06 0.76 -7.16
C HIS A 55 2.48 0.54 -8.57
N ALA A 56 1.18 0.80 -8.75
CA ALA A 56 0.54 0.71 -10.06
C ALA A 56 1.14 1.73 -11.05
N THR A 57 1.36 2.96 -10.60
CA THR A 57 1.93 4.03 -11.42
C THR A 57 3.36 3.69 -11.84
N ILE A 58 4.20 3.23 -10.91
CA ILE A 58 5.57 2.80 -11.20
C ILE A 58 5.55 1.65 -12.21
N LYS A 59 4.67 0.64 -12.03
CA LYS A 59 4.54 -0.47 -12.96
C LYS A 59 4.18 -0.01 -14.37
N ASP A 60 3.24 0.92 -14.51
CA ASP A 60 2.84 1.45 -15.82
C ASP A 60 3.99 2.24 -16.49
N PHE A 61 4.74 3.05 -15.73
CA PHE A 61 5.93 3.73 -16.25
C PHE A 61 7.02 2.74 -16.66
N THR A 62 7.31 1.74 -15.84
CA THR A 62 8.30 0.69 -16.17
C THR A 62 7.88 -0.06 -17.43
N ARG A 63 6.58 -0.33 -17.60
CA ARG A 63 6.04 -0.96 -18.80
C ARG A 63 6.26 -0.10 -20.05
N GLN A 64 6.04 1.20 -19.97
CA GLN A 64 6.37 2.12 -21.08
C GLN A 64 7.86 2.11 -21.41
N SER A 65 8.72 2.17 -20.39
CA SER A 65 10.17 2.07 -20.58
C SER A 65 10.58 0.74 -21.21
N ALA A 66 9.94 -0.37 -20.84
CA ALA A 66 10.20 -1.69 -21.42
C ALA A 66 9.86 -1.75 -22.92
N PHE A 67 8.82 -1.03 -23.38
CA PHE A 67 8.55 -0.89 -24.80
C PHE A 67 9.64 -0.10 -25.52
N SER A 68 10.19 0.96 -24.92
CA SER A 68 11.33 1.68 -25.50
C SER A 68 12.60 0.82 -25.55
N VAL A 69 12.84 -0.02 -24.54
CA VAL A 69 13.95 -1.01 -24.56
C VAL A 69 13.74 -2.01 -25.70
N LEU A 70 12.52 -2.51 -25.85
CA LEU A 70 12.17 -3.45 -26.92
C LEU A 70 12.36 -2.84 -28.31
N GLU A 71 11.97 -1.58 -28.49
CA GLU A 71 12.17 -0.83 -29.74
C GLU A 71 13.66 -0.65 -30.02
N PHE A 72 14.44 -0.22 -29.03
CA PHE A 72 15.89 -0.10 -29.15
C PHE A 72 16.55 -1.43 -29.55
N SER A 73 16.18 -2.52 -28.86
CA SER A 73 16.70 -3.86 -29.16
C SER A 73 16.30 -4.35 -30.55
N CYS A 74 15.10 -4.03 -31.04
CA CYS A 74 14.69 -4.38 -32.41
C CYS A 74 15.44 -3.57 -33.47
N ILE A 75 15.70 -2.28 -33.22
CA ILE A 75 16.41 -1.39 -34.17
C ILE A 75 17.90 -1.73 -34.25
N HIS A 76 18.54 -1.95 -33.09
CA HIS A 76 19.99 -2.15 -33.02
C HIS A 76 20.42 -3.62 -33.01
N ASP A 77 19.46 -4.55 -32.96
CA ASP A 77 19.67 -6.00 -32.85
C ASP A 77 20.50 -6.41 -31.61
N ILE A 78 20.37 -5.67 -30.50
CA ILE A 78 21.15 -5.86 -29.27
C ILE A 78 20.24 -6.29 -28.12
N PRO A 79 20.54 -7.41 -27.41
CA PRO A 79 19.85 -7.74 -26.18
C PRO A 79 20.30 -6.82 -25.04
N LEU A 80 19.34 -6.33 -24.28
CA LEU A 80 19.52 -5.48 -23.11
C LEU A 80 18.89 -6.11 -21.88
N GLN A 81 19.61 -6.04 -20.77
CA GLN A 81 19.12 -6.39 -19.44
C GLN A 81 19.37 -5.21 -18.52
N ILE A 82 18.30 -4.61 -18.00
CA ILE A 82 18.35 -3.44 -17.14
C ILE A 82 17.42 -3.60 -15.96
N GLU A 83 17.77 -3.02 -14.82
CA GLU A 83 16.91 -2.92 -13.65
C GLU A 83 16.37 -1.49 -13.54
N LEU A 84 15.04 -1.34 -13.51
CA LEU A 84 14.37 -0.05 -13.35
C LEU A 84 13.33 -0.13 -12.25
N ASN A 85 13.50 0.69 -11.21
CA ASN A 85 12.56 0.79 -10.08
C ASN A 85 12.26 -0.55 -9.38
N GLY A 86 13.25 -1.45 -9.33
CA GLY A 86 13.10 -2.80 -8.75
C GLY A 86 12.42 -3.82 -9.67
N PHE A 87 12.17 -3.46 -10.93
CA PHE A 87 11.74 -4.38 -11.99
C PHE A 87 12.93 -4.73 -12.85
N GLU A 88 13.10 -6.01 -13.16
CA GLU A 88 14.09 -6.49 -14.09
C GLU A 88 13.48 -6.53 -15.50
N ILE A 89 14.12 -5.85 -16.45
CA ILE A 89 13.69 -5.78 -17.84
C ILE A 89 14.73 -6.47 -18.69
N GLU A 90 14.36 -7.61 -19.27
CA GLU A 90 15.21 -8.41 -20.14
C GLU A 90 14.63 -8.43 -21.54
N SER A 91 15.39 -7.96 -22.53
CA SER A 91 15.04 -8.08 -23.94
C SER A 91 15.82 -9.21 -24.60
N PHE A 92 15.11 -10.05 -25.35
CA PHE A 92 15.67 -11.23 -25.98
C PHE A 92 14.99 -11.51 -27.32
N LYS A 93 15.73 -12.19 -28.21
CA LYS A 93 15.25 -12.59 -29.54
C LYS A 93 14.93 -14.08 -29.54
N LYS A 94 13.71 -14.45 -29.93
CA LYS A 94 13.29 -15.85 -30.06
C LYS A 94 12.55 -16.04 -31.38
N SER A 95 12.96 -17.03 -32.17
CA SER A 95 12.35 -17.32 -33.49
C SER A 95 12.30 -16.10 -34.43
N GLY A 96 13.32 -15.24 -34.40
CA GLY A 96 13.37 -14.02 -35.22
C GLY A 96 12.55 -12.84 -34.70
N VAL A 97 11.74 -13.02 -33.66
CA VAL A 97 10.92 -11.98 -33.04
C VAL A 97 11.58 -11.48 -31.76
N TRP A 98 11.52 -10.17 -31.54
CA TRP A 98 11.99 -9.53 -30.32
C TRP A 98 10.91 -9.54 -29.24
N TYR A 99 11.32 -9.89 -28.02
CA TYR A 99 10.50 -9.92 -26.82
C TYR A 99 11.16 -9.14 -25.71
N VAL A 100 10.34 -8.61 -24.81
CA VAL A 100 10.79 -8.05 -23.53
C VAL A 100 10.05 -8.78 -22.40
N ARG A 101 10.80 -9.23 -21.40
CA ARG A 101 10.29 -9.74 -20.14
C ARG A 101 10.44 -8.67 -19.09
N LEU A 102 9.34 -8.41 -18.38
CA LEU A 102 9.30 -7.58 -17.19
C LEU A 102 9.11 -8.52 -16.00
N GLU A 103 10.08 -8.57 -15.10
CA GLU A 103 10.03 -9.41 -13.91
C GLU A 103 10.02 -8.54 -12.65
N ASP A 104 9.04 -8.79 -11.80
CA ASP A 104 8.89 -8.25 -10.46
C ASP A 104 8.91 -9.42 -9.47
N LYS A 105 9.18 -9.14 -8.19
CA LYS A 105 9.21 -10.14 -7.10
C LYS A 105 7.97 -11.02 -7.02
N ASN A 106 6.84 -10.56 -7.55
CA ASN A 106 5.55 -11.26 -7.51
C ASN A 106 4.93 -11.58 -8.87
N SER A 107 5.47 -11.07 -10.00
CA SER A 107 4.85 -11.26 -11.31
C SER A 107 5.85 -11.16 -12.45
N SER A 108 5.70 -12.02 -13.46
CA SER A 108 6.43 -11.92 -14.72
C SER A 108 5.46 -11.68 -15.88
N GLU A 109 5.78 -10.69 -16.71
CA GLU A 109 5.01 -10.34 -17.91
C GLU A 109 5.94 -10.37 -19.12
N VAL A 110 5.48 -10.93 -20.24
CA VAL A 110 6.24 -10.97 -21.49
C VAL A 110 5.45 -10.24 -22.56
N HIS A 111 6.10 -9.28 -23.22
CA HIS A 111 5.55 -8.52 -24.33
C HIS A 111 6.36 -8.79 -25.59
N ALA A 112 5.66 -9.05 -26.70
CA ALA A 112 6.26 -9.24 -28.01
C ALA A 112 6.23 -7.92 -28.78
N CYS A 113 7.26 -7.68 -29.60
CA CYS A 113 7.28 -6.50 -30.45
C CYS A 113 6.41 -6.75 -31.69
N ALA A 114 5.25 -6.09 -31.77
CA ALA A 114 4.38 -6.18 -32.94
C ALA A 114 5.03 -5.58 -34.21
N LEU A 115 5.94 -4.61 -34.05
CA LEU A 115 6.62 -3.94 -35.16
C LEU A 115 7.60 -4.86 -35.90
N CYS A 116 8.22 -5.83 -35.22
CA CYS A 116 9.18 -6.73 -35.86
C CYS A 116 8.52 -7.88 -36.65
N ILE A 117 7.18 -8.03 -36.60
CA ILE A 117 6.44 -9.08 -37.35
C ILE A 117 6.27 -8.67 -38.83
N SER A 118 6.32 -7.37 -39.15
CA SER A 118 6.03 -6.87 -40.50
C SER A 118 7.23 -6.87 -41.45
N GLY A 119 8.41 -7.30 -41.00
CA GLY A 119 9.66 -7.33 -41.81
C GLY A 119 10.03 -8.69 -42.38
N ALA A 120 9.18 -9.71 -42.22
CA ALA A 120 9.39 -11.05 -42.74
C ALA A 120 8.57 -11.28 -44.02
N HIS A 121 8.91 -10.57 -45.10
CA HIS A 121 8.51 -10.91 -46.46
C HIS A 121 9.58 -10.48 -47.46
#